data_AF-A0A934W315-F1
#
_entry.id   AF-A0A934W315-F1
#
_cell.length_a   1.000
_cell.length_b   1.000
_cell.length_c   1.000
_cell.angle_alpha   90.00
_cell.angle_beta   90.00
_cell.angle_gamma   90.00
#
_symmetry.space_group_name_H-M   'P 1'
#
loop_
_entity.id
_entity.type
_entity.pdbx_description
1 polymer ?
#
loop_
_entity_poly.entity_id
_entity_poly.type
_entity_poly.pdbx_seq_one_letter_code
_entity_poly.pdbx_strand_id
1 'polypeptide(L)'
;MAISTQRLEELLSALHALKARLEADSHSPDATISEDDPLLRMAQACEFPLPTTPTRRNLTEEVERKIENATVLMQRARAHEALSADEQAAADQENSFMEQDYRDSPAQ
;
A
#
# COMPACT_ATOMS: atom_id res chain seq x y z
N MET A 1 -4.92 8.43 11.50
CA MET A 1 -6.22 7.82 11.14
C MET A 1 -5.94 6.45 10.57
N ALA A 2 -6.48 5.38 11.17
CA ALA A 2 -6.37 4.05 10.59
C ALA A 2 -7.35 3.95 9.40
N ILE A 3 -6.85 3.51 8.24
CA ILE A 3 -7.70 3.21 7.09
C ILE A 3 -8.46 1.91 7.39
N SER A 4 -9.77 1.86 7.15
CA SER A 4 -10.56 0.65 7.37
C SER A 4 -10.26 -0.41 6.30
N THR A 5 -10.41 -1.69 6.64
CA THR A 5 -10.26 -2.82 5.69
C THR A 5 -11.15 -2.61 4.46
N GLN A 6 -12.39 -2.15 4.66
CA GLN A 6 -13.32 -1.83 3.57
C GLN A 6 -12.78 -0.73 2.63
N ARG A 7 -12.18 0.33 3.19
CA ARG A 7 -11.59 1.40 2.38
C ARG A 7 -10.35 0.93 1.61
N LEU A 8 -9.56 0.02 2.20
CA LEU A 8 -8.43 -0.63 1.50
C LEU A 8 -8.91 -1.50 0.34
N GLU A 9 -10.02 -2.23 0.50
CA GLU A 9 -10.61 -3.06 -0.56
C GLU A 9 -11.14 -2.21 -1.72
N GLU A 10 -11.84 -1.11 -1.43
CA GLU A 10 -12.28 -0.15 -2.46
C GLU A 10 -11.10 0.44 -3.22
N LEU A 11 -10.04 0.83 -2.50
CA LEU A 11 -8.83 1.39 -3.10
C LEU A 11 -8.13 0.36 -3.99
N LEU A 12 -7.96 -0.88 -3.52
CA LEU A 12 -7.38 -1.96 -4.32
C LEU A 12 -8.21 -2.21 -5.58
N SER A 13 -9.54 -2.27 -5.47
CA SER A 13 -10.41 -2.45 -6.64
C SER A 13 -10.23 -1.32 -7.67
N ALA A 14 -10.17 -0.06 -7.21
CA ALA A 14 -9.95 1.10 -8.08
C ALA A 14 -8.57 1.06 -8.76
N LEU A 15 -7.51 0.71 -8.02
CA LEU A 15 -6.14 0.61 -8.55
C LEU A 15 -6.01 -0.52 -9.59
N HIS A 16 -6.63 -1.68 -9.34
CA HIS A 16 -6.66 -2.77 -10.31
C HIS A 16 -7.41 -2.39 -11.59
N ALA A 17 -8.54 -1.68 -11.46
CA ALA A 17 -9.30 -1.18 -12.61
C ALA A 17 -8.49 -0.16 -13.43
N LEU A 18 -7.73 0.72 -12.76
CA LEU A 18 -6.83 1.66 -13.41
C LEU A 18 -5.69 0.93 -14.14
N LYS A 19 -5.04 -0.05 -13.50
CA LYS A 19 -4.00 -0.86 -14.12
C LYS A 19 -4.50 -1.53 -15.39
N ALA A 20 -5.64 -2.21 -15.31
CA ALA A 20 -6.23 -2.89 -16.47
C ALA A 20 -6.52 -1.93 -17.63
N ARG A 21 -6.95 -0.69 -17.35
CA ARG A 21 -7.15 0.33 -18.38
C ARG A 21 -5.84 0.85 -18.96
N LEU A 22 -4.81 1.02 -18.15
CA LEU A 22 -3.48 1.42 -18.61
C LEU A 22 -2.85 0.35 -19.52
N GLU A 23 -3.05 -0.92 -19.20
CA GLU A 23 -2.56 -2.06 -19.99
C GLU A 23 -3.35 -2.28 -21.29
N ALA A 24 -4.67 -2.03 -21.27
CA ALA A 24 -5.53 -2.15 -22.45
C ALA A 24 -5.33 -1.00 -23.46
N ASP A 25 -4.79 0.13 -23.00
CA ASP A 25 -4.56 1.29 -23.83
C ASP A 25 -3.35 1.08 -24.76
N SER A 26 -3.56 1.28 -26.07
CA SER A 26 -2.55 1.01 -27.10
C SER A 26 -1.59 2.17 -27.38
N HIS A 27 -1.68 3.28 -26.64
CA HIS A 27 -0.77 4.42 -26.81
C HIS A 27 0.65 4.09 -26.35
N SER A 28 1.62 4.87 -26.84
CA SER A 28 3.02 4.69 -26.48
C SER A 28 3.24 4.86 -24.96
N PRO A 29 4.06 4.00 -24.32
CA PRO A 29 4.29 4.04 -22.88
C PRO A 29 4.94 5.36 -22.40
N ASP A 30 5.72 6.00 -23.26
CA ASP A 30 6.37 7.28 -22.98
C ASP A 30 5.48 8.50 -23.35
N ALA A 31 4.26 8.27 -23.83
CA ALA A 31 3.33 9.36 -24.12
C ALA A 31 2.87 10.02 -22.81
N THR A 32 2.90 11.35 -22.80
CA THR A 32 2.36 12.16 -21.72
C THR A 32 0.84 12.02 -21.68
N ILE A 33 0.31 11.82 -20.48
CA ILE A 33 -1.12 11.78 -20.21
C ILE A 33 -1.59 13.22 -20.01
N SER A 34 -2.65 13.60 -20.73
CA SER A 34 -3.24 14.94 -20.58
C SER A 34 -3.95 15.09 -19.24
N GLU A 35 -4.06 16.33 -18.76
CA GLU A 35 -4.75 16.61 -17.49
C GLU A 35 -6.24 16.23 -17.51
N ASP A 36 -6.86 16.25 -18.68
CA ASP A 36 -8.27 15.87 -18.87
C ASP A 36 -8.47 14.35 -19.10
N ASP A 37 -7.38 13.57 -19.13
CA ASP A 37 -7.45 12.15 -19.45
C ASP A 37 -8.20 11.37 -18.35
N PRO A 38 -9.14 10.47 -18.72
CA PRO A 38 -9.85 9.65 -17.75
C PRO A 38 -8.93 8.82 -16.86
N LEU A 39 -7.75 8.41 -17.35
CA LEU A 39 -6.76 7.66 -16.57
C LEU A 39 -6.19 8.50 -15.43
N LEU A 40 -5.92 9.79 -15.69
CA LEU A 40 -5.41 10.70 -14.67
C LEU A 40 -6.46 10.98 -13.61
N ARG A 41 -7.74 11.16 -14.00
CA ARG A 41 -8.85 11.34 -13.04
C ARG A 41 -9.02 10.12 -12.14
N MET A 42 -8.90 8.91 -12.69
CA MET A 42 -8.93 7.68 -11.89
C MET A 42 -7.75 7.61 -10.92
N ALA A 43 -6.55 8.01 -11.36
CA ALA A 43 -5.38 8.03 -10.51
C ALA A 43 -5.51 9.05 -9.37
N GLN A 44 -6.05 10.24 -9.64
CA GLN A 44 -6.36 11.25 -8.63
C GLN A 44 -7.36 10.73 -7.58
N ALA A 45 -8.36 9.97 -8.01
CA ALA A 45 -9.35 9.37 -7.11
C ALA A 45 -8.75 8.30 -6.16
N CYS A 46 -7.57 7.75 -6.49
CA CYS A 46 -6.85 6.80 -5.64
C CYS A 46 -5.93 7.48 -4.60
N GLU A 47 -5.95 8.82 -4.52
CA GLU A 47 -5.32 9.63 -3.46
C GLU A 47 -3.81 9.33 -3.24
N PHE A 48 -3.06 9.04 -4.31
CA PHE A 48 -1.61 8.89 -4.27
C PHE A 48 -0.89 10.04 -4.98
N PRO A 49 0.35 10.38 -4.58
CA PRO A 49 1.09 11.45 -5.22
C PRO A 49 1.34 11.11 -6.70
N LEU A 50 0.93 12.01 -7.59
CA LEU A 50 1.13 11.87 -9.01
C LEU A 50 2.42 12.56 -9.44
N PRO A 51 3.14 12.00 -10.42
CA PRO A 51 4.30 12.67 -11.02
C PRO A 51 3.86 13.96 -11.71
N THR A 52 4.71 14.99 -11.69
CA THR A 52 4.45 16.30 -12.31
C THR A 52 4.15 16.19 -13.81
N THR A 53 4.80 15.24 -14.48
CA THR A 53 4.55 14.90 -15.88
C THR A 53 4.13 13.43 -15.95
N PRO A 54 2.83 13.13 -15.83
CA PRO A 54 2.36 11.76 -15.89
C PRO A 54 2.56 11.21 -17.31
N THR A 55 3.31 10.13 -17.42
CA THR A 55 3.40 9.28 -18.61
C THR A 55 2.72 7.97 -18.32
N ARG A 56 2.37 7.22 -19.35
CA ARG A 56 1.74 5.91 -19.15
C ARG A 56 2.64 4.95 -18.39
N ARG A 57 3.94 4.93 -18.71
CA ARG A 57 4.93 4.15 -17.99
C ARG A 57 4.97 4.51 -16.51
N ASN A 58 5.19 5.78 -16.18
CA ASN A 58 5.35 6.16 -14.77
C ASN A 58 4.04 5.99 -13.99
N LEU A 59 2.89 6.20 -14.62
CA LEU A 59 1.60 6.01 -13.96
C LEU A 59 1.34 4.52 -13.69
N THR A 60 1.67 3.64 -14.63
CA THR A 60 1.60 2.18 -14.42
C THR A 60 2.52 1.76 -13.29
N GLU A 61 3.78 2.20 -13.28
CA GLU A 61 4.73 1.87 -12.21
C GLU A 61 4.25 2.33 -10.83
N GLU A 62 3.72 3.55 -10.72
CA GLU A 62 3.18 4.08 -9.47
C GLU A 62 1.93 3.33 -9.02
N VAL A 63 1.05 2.95 -9.95
CA VAL A 63 -0.13 2.13 -9.66
C VAL A 63 0.28 0.75 -9.16
N GLU A 64 1.26 0.10 -9.79
CA GLU A 64 1.77 -1.20 -9.34
C GLU A 64 2.35 -1.13 -7.93
N ARG A 65 3.21 -0.15 -7.65
CA ARG A 65 3.75 0.10 -6.31
C ARG A 65 2.63 0.34 -5.28
N LYS A 66 1.58 1.05 -5.67
CA LYS A 66 0.46 1.33 -4.78
C LYS A 66 -0.37 0.08 -4.49
N ILE A 67 -0.59 -0.78 -5.48
CA ILE A 67 -1.26 -2.07 -5.30
C ILE A 67 -0.46 -2.96 -4.33
N GLU A 68 0.86 -3.04 -4.50
CA GLU A 68 1.72 -3.83 -3.60
C GLU A 68 1.62 -3.33 -2.16
N ASN A 69 1.75 -2.02 -1.94
CA ASN A 69 1.63 -1.41 -0.62
C ASN A 69 0.24 -1.62 0.01
N ALA A 70 -0.83 -1.43 -0.76
CA ALA A 70 -2.19 -1.63 -0.27
C ALA A 70 -2.48 -3.11 0.03
N THR A 71 -1.90 -4.04 -0.73
CA THR A 71 -1.99 -5.48 -0.48
C THR A 71 -1.31 -5.86 0.83
N VAL A 72 -0.11 -5.33 1.09
CA VAL A 72 0.60 -5.54 2.36
C VAL A 72 -0.23 -4.99 3.54
N LEU A 73 -0.79 -3.79 3.39
CA LEU A 73 -1.65 -3.19 4.43
C LEU A 73 -2.90 -4.05 4.68
N MET A 74 -3.53 -4.57 3.63
CA MET A 74 -4.71 -5.45 3.75
C MET A 74 -4.36 -6.77 4.44
N GLN A 75 -3.21 -7.39 4.10
CA GLN A 75 -2.73 -8.60 4.77
C GLN A 75 -2.47 -8.35 6.25
N ARG A 76 -1.85 -7.21 6.59
CA ARG A 76 -1.63 -6.81 7.99
C ARG A 76 -2.94 -6.55 8.73
N ALA A 77 -3.88 -5.84 8.10
CA ALA A 77 -5.19 -5.60 8.69
C ALA A 77 -5.91 -6.92 9.01
N ARG A 78 -5.93 -7.87 8.06
CA ARG A 78 -6.51 -9.20 8.26
C ARG A 78 -5.79 -10.01 9.33
N ALA A 79 -4.46 -9.95 9.40
CA ALA A 79 -3.69 -10.63 10.45
C ALA A 79 -3.99 -10.02 11.84
N HIS A 80 -4.12 -8.70 11.93
CA HIS A 80 -4.50 -8.02 13.17
C HIS A 80 -5.97 -8.27 13.58
N GLU A 81 -6.89 -8.45 12.61
CA GLU A 81 -8.26 -8.88 12.90
C GLU A 81 -8.33 -10.37 13.30
N ALA A 82 -7.40 -11.20 12.83
CA ALA A 82 -7.32 -12.62 13.17
C ALA A 82 -6.66 -12.89 14.53
N LEU A 83 -5.76 -12.00 14.98
CA LEU A 83 -5.20 -12.03 16.33
C LEU A 83 -6.29 -11.69 17.34
N SER A 84 -6.89 -12.73 17.92
CA SER A 84 -7.81 -12.56 19.06
C SER A 84 -7.03 -11.97 20.24
N ALA A 85 -7.71 -11.21 21.11
CA ALA A 85 -7.11 -10.46 22.22
C ALA A 85 -6.16 -11.27 23.14
N ASP A 86 -6.24 -12.61 23.12
CA ASP A 86 -5.37 -13.53 23.85
C ASP A 86 -3.94 -13.61 23.25
N GLU A 87 -3.79 -13.49 21.93
CA GLU A 87 -2.48 -13.59 21.23
C GLU A 87 -1.68 -12.27 21.26
N GLN A 88 -2.36 -11.13 21.40
CA GLN A 88 -1.70 -9.83 21.59
C GLN A 88 -0.95 -9.76 22.94
N ALA A 89 -1.41 -10.48 23.97
CA ALA A 89 -0.74 -10.53 25.27
C ALA A 89 0.55 -11.36 25.25
N ALA A 90 0.63 -12.40 24.40
CA ALA A 90 1.82 -13.24 24.28
C ALA A 90 2.96 -12.53 23.52
N ALA A 91 2.65 -11.72 22.50
CA ALA A 91 3.65 -10.94 21.77
C ALA A 91 4.28 -9.82 22.61
N ASP A 92 3.54 -9.23 23.55
CA ASP A 92 4.05 -8.20 24.47
C ASP A 92 4.97 -8.78 25.57
N GLN A 93 4.77 -10.06 25.93
CA GLN A 93 5.65 -10.77 26.87
C GLN A 93 7.02 -11.13 26.29
N GLU A 94 7.12 -11.42 24.98
CA GLU A 94 8.41 -11.77 24.35
C GLU A 94 9.35 -10.55 24.24
N ASN A 95 8.82 -9.35 24.02
CA ASN A 95 9.61 -8.12 23.97
C ASN A 95 10.20 -7.76 25.36
N SER A 96 9.45 -8.01 26.43
CA SER A 96 9.93 -7.77 27.81
C SER A 96 11.06 -8.71 28.24
N PHE A 97 11.18 -9.90 27.62
CA PHE A 97 12.23 -10.86 27.95
C PHE A 97 13.57 -10.54 27.27
N MET A 98 13.57 -9.88 26.10
CA MET A 98 14.79 -9.44 25.41
C MET A 98 15.39 -8.15 26.00
N GLU A 99 14.59 -7.25 26.59
CA GLU A 99 15.08 -6.01 27.20
C GLU A 99 15.82 -6.23 28.54
N GLN A 100 15.62 -7.36 29.21
CA GLN A 100 16.32 -7.65 30.47
C GLN A 100 17.75 -8.20 30.28
N ASP A 101 18.04 -8.86 29.16
CA ASP A 101 19.36 -9.45 28.90
C ASP A 101 20.42 -8.38 28.51
N TYR A 102 19.99 -7.28 27.90
CA TYR A 102 20.87 -6.17 27.52
C TYR A 102 21.35 -5.31 28.71
N ARG A 103 20.74 -5.46 29.90
CA ARG A 103 21.10 -4.67 31.09
C ARG A 103 22.11 -5.38 32.00
N ASP A 104 22.38 -6.66 31.76
CA ASP A 104 23.28 -7.50 32.60
C ASP A 104 24.60 -7.86 31.89
N SER A 105 24.98 -7.13 30.84
CA SER A 105 26.34 -7.21 30.30
C SER A 105 27.21 -6.11 30.93
N PRO A 106 27.94 -6.37 32.04
CA PRO A 106 28.99 -5.44 32.46
C PRO A 106 30.05 -5.41 31.37
N ALA A 107 30.24 -4.24 30.76
CA ALA A 107 31.34 -3.99 29.86
C ALA A 107 32.67 -4.36 30.55
N GLN A 108 33.36 -5.38 30.04
CA GLN A 108 34.76 -5.65 30.34
C GLN A 108 35.63 -5.04 29.24
#